data_AF-A0A834IB59-F1
#
_entry.id   AF-A0A834IB59-F1
#
_cell.length_a   1.000
_cell.length_b   1.000
_cell.length_c   1.000
_cell.angle_alpha   90.00
_cell.angle_beta   90.00
_cell.angle_gamma   90.00
#
_symmetry.space_group_name_H-M   'P 1'
#
loop_
_entity.id
_entity.type
_entity.pdbx_description
1 polymer ?
#
loop_
_entity_poly.entity_id
_entity_poly.type
_entity_poly.pdbx_seq_one_letter_code
_entity_poly.pdbx_strand_id
1 'polypeptide(L)' 'MDKKEFRVLIKYCFLKGKNTVEANIWLDAEFPDTVPGKSTIKDWYGKFRRGEMSTQDGERSGSPKGFVTDEKI' A
#
# COMPACT_ATOMS: atom_id res chain seq x y z
N MET A 1 -10.46 -6.45 -7.51
CA MET A 1 -10.26 -5.24 -6.70
C MET A 1 -8.82 -4.80 -6.87
N ASP A 2 -8.62 -3.52 -7.18
CA ASP A 2 -7.30 -2.95 -7.41
C ASP A 2 -6.52 -2.78 -6.11
N LYS A 3 -5.18 -2.79 -6.21
CA LYS A 3 -4.29 -2.56 -5.05
C LYS A 3 -4.60 -1.24 -4.34
N LYS A 4 -5.05 -0.21 -5.06
CA LYS A 4 -5.42 1.09 -4.49
C LYS A 4 -6.71 1.01 -3.68
N GLU A 5 -7.68 0.22 -4.12
CA GLU A 5 -8.96 0.01 -3.42
C GLU A 5 -8.72 -0.71 -2.09
N PHE A 6 -7.88 -1.75 -2.08
CA PHE A 6 -7.50 -2.43 -0.85
C PHE A 6 -6.82 -1.51 0.17
N ARG A 7 -6.03 -0.53 -0.26
CA ARG A 7 -5.42 0.45 0.67
C ARG A 7 -6.47 1.32 1.34
N VAL A 8 -7.53 1.69 0.62
CA VAL A 8 -8.67 2.42 1.18
C VAL A 8 -9.39 1.57 2.21
N LEU A 9 -9.61 0.28 1.93
CA LEU A 9 -10.21 -0.65 2.87
C LEU A 9 -9.36 -0.89 4.12
N ILE A 10 -8.04 -1.08 3.95
CA ILE A 10 -7.11 -1.23 5.08
C ILE A 10 -7.11 0.04 5.95
N LYS A 11 -7.15 1.23 5.33
CA LYS A 11 -7.28 2.51 6.05
C LYS A 11 -8.62 2.59 6.80
N TYR A 12 -9.71 2.13 6.20
CA TYR A 12 -11.00 2.05 6.87
C TYR A 12 -10.95 1.14 8.10
N CYS A 13 -10.38 -0.06 8.00
CA CYS A 13 -10.19 -0.96 9.14
C CYS A 13 -9.36 -0.30 10.26
N PHE A 14 -8.28 0.39 9.90
CA PHE A 14 -7.43 1.11 10.85
C PHE A 14 -8.22 2.21 11.59
N LEU A 15 -8.99 3.03 10.87
CA LEU A 15 -9.82 4.08 11.44
C LEU A 15 -10.94 3.55 12.34
N LYS A 16 -11.44 2.34 12.06
CA LYS A 16 -12.42 1.63 12.90
C LYS A 16 -11.80 0.99 14.15
N GLY A 17 -10.49 1.13 14.36
CA GLY A 17 -9.78 0.59 15.51
C GLY A 17 -9.50 -0.92 15.42
N LYS A 18 -9.72 -1.55 14.26
CA LYS A 18 -9.41 -2.97 14.06
C LYS A 18 -7.92 -3.18 14.04
N ASN A 19 -7.44 -4.25 14.67
CA ASN A 19 -6.04 -4.65 14.55
C ASN A 19 -5.77 -5.32 13.19
N THR A 20 -4.50 -5.57 12.86
CA THR A 20 -4.11 -6.16 11.56
C THR A 20 -4.67 -7.55 11.32
N VAL A 21 -4.90 -8.34 12.38
CA VAL A 21 -5.45 -9.70 12.27
C VAL A 21 -6.93 -9.64 11.96
N GLU A 22 -7.69 -8.80 12.66
CA GLU A 22 -9.11 -8.57 12.41
C GLU A 22 -9.36 -7.99 11.02
N ALA A 23 -8.51 -7.04 10.58
CA ALA A 23 -8.57 -6.50 9.23
C ALA A 23 -8.30 -7.58 8.18
N ASN A 24 -7.32 -8.46 8.41
CA ASN A 24 -7.04 -9.56 7.50
C ASN A 24 -8.20 -10.56 7.43
N ILE A 25 -8.78 -10.96 8.56
CA ILE A 25 -9.95 -11.86 8.60
C ILE A 25 -11.14 -11.23 7.86
N TRP A 26 -11.39 -9.94 8.10
CA TRP A 26 -12.49 -9.24 7.43
C TRP A 26 -12.27 -9.14 5.92
N LEU A 27 -11.05 -8.81 5.47
CA LEU A 27 -10.72 -8.80 4.04
C LEU A 27 -10.83 -10.18 3.40
N ASP A 28 -10.41 -11.24 4.12
CA ASP A 28 -10.46 -12.63 3.65
C ASP A 28 -11.90 -13.14 3.50
N ALA A 29 -12.79 -12.71 4.40
CA ALA A 29 -14.22 -13.03 4.34
C ALA A 29 -14.93 -12.32 3.18
N GLU A 30 -14.61 -11.05 2.92
CA GLU A 30 -15.27 -10.25 1.87
C GLU A 30 -14.66 -10.45 0.47
N PHE A 31 -13.35 -10.75 0.38
CA PHE A 31 -12.59 -10.77 -0.88
C PHE A 31 -11.63 -11.96 -1.03
N PRO A 32 -12.07 -13.21 -0.83
CA PRO A 32 -11.20 -14.40 -0.67
C PRO A 32 -10.17 -14.59 -1.79
N ASP A 33 -10.54 -14.34 -3.05
CA ASP A 33 -9.64 -14.55 -4.20
C ASP A 33 -8.64 -13.42 -4.46
N THR A 34 -8.84 -12.25 -3.85
CA THR A 34 -8.08 -11.03 -4.19
C THR A 34 -7.42 -10.36 -3.00
N VAL A 35 -7.46 -10.99 -1.82
CA VAL A 35 -6.92 -10.44 -0.58
C VAL A 35 -5.43 -10.10 -0.71
N PRO A 36 -5.02 -8.88 -0.31
CA PRO A 36 -3.61 -8.54 -0.22
C PRO A 36 -2.94 -9.39 0.86
N GLY A 37 -1.71 -9.83 0.60
CA GLY A 37 -0.96 -10.62 1.58
C GLY A 37 -0.82 -9.92 2.93
N LYS A 38 -0.73 -10.72 4.01
CA LYS A 38 -0.62 -10.24 5.40
C LYS A 38 0.47 -9.18 5.60
N SER A 39 1.59 -9.28 4.88
CA SER A 39 2.68 -8.31 4.92
C SER A 39 2.24 -6.93 4.44
N THR A 40 1.49 -6.86 3.34
CA THR A 40 0.96 -5.59 2.80
C THR A 40 0.05 -4.90 3.81
N ILE A 41 -0.84 -5.64 4.47
CA ILE A 41 -1.71 -5.07 5.51
C ILE A 41 -0.88 -4.49 6.66
N LYS A 42 0.14 -5.22 7.13
CA LYS A 42 1.05 -4.75 8.19
C LYS A 42 1.82 -3.49 7.78
N ASP A 43 2.34 -3.44 6.56
CA ASP A 43 3.10 -2.29 6.05
C ASP A 43 2.23 -1.02 6.03
N TRP A 44 1.00 -1.13 5.52
CA TRP A 44 0.06 -0.01 5.49
C TRP A 44 -0.38 0.42 6.89
N TYR A 45 -0.65 -0.53 7.78
CA TYR A 45 -0.90 -0.22 9.19
C TYR A 45 0.28 0.52 9.84
N GLY A 46 1.51 0.13 9.52
CA GLY A 46 2.72 0.82 9.95
C GLY A 46 2.77 2.27 9.48
N LYS A 47 2.39 2.53 8.22
CA LYS A 47 2.28 3.90 7.66
C LYS A 47 1.22 4.72 8.39
N PHE A 48 0.03 4.17 8.58
CA PHE A 48 -1.07 4.86 9.26
C PHE A 48 -0.73 5.19 10.72
N ARG A 49 -0.03 4.28 11.41
CA ARG A 49 0.51 4.54 12.76
C ARG A 49 1.51 5.70 12.82
N ARG A 50 2.26 5.93 11.74
CA ARG A 50 3.19 7.07 11.61
C ARG A 50 2.50 8.37 11.19
N GLY A 51 1.18 8.37 11.02
CA GLY A 51 0.39 9.52 10.57
C GLY A 51 0.34 9.69 9.04
N GLU A 52 0.94 8.79 8.26
CA GLU A 52 0.88 8.81 6.81
C GLU A 52 -0.46 8.24 6.33
N MET A 53 -1.49 9.08 6.27
CA MET A 53 -2.87 8.69 5.94
C MET A 53 -3.16 8.66 4.43
N SER A 54 -2.15 8.87 3.58
CA SER A 54 -2.31 8.75 2.13
C SER A 54 -2.45 7.29 1.72
N THR A 55 -3.34 7.00 0.77
CA THR A 55 -3.49 5.66 0.14
C THR A 55 -2.80 5.58 -1.21
N GLN A 56 -2.24 6.70 -1.68
CA GLN A 56 -1.44 6.77 -2.89
C GLN A 56 -0.01 6.28 -2.59
N ASP A 57 0.66 5.71 -3.58
CA ASP A 57 2.10 5.53 -3.47
C ASP A 57 2.74 6.92 -3.41
N GLY A 58 3.71 7.09 -2.51
CA GLY A 58 4.57 8.27 -2.55
C GLY A 58 5.32 8.34 -3.88
N GLU A 59 5.83 9.52 -4.22
CA GLU A 59 6.68 9.67 -5.41
C GLU A 59 7.76 8.59 -5.43
N ARG A 60 7.71 7.73 -6.47
CA ARG A 60 8.84 6.85 -6.76
C ARG A 60 9.93 7.75 -7.31
N SER A 61 10.91 8.09 -6.47
CA SER A 61 12.22 8.55 -6.94
C SER A 61 12.84 7.43 -7.77
N GLY A 62 12.54 7.40 -9.07
CA GLY A 62 12.79 6.26 -9.93
C GLY A 62 13.05 6.67 -11.37
N SER A 63 14.23 7.25 -11.61
CA SER A 63 15.16 6.93 -12.71
C SER A 63 16.19 8.06 -12.80
N PRO A 64 17.50 7.78 -12.84
CA PRO A 64 18.45 8.81 -13.26
C PRO A 64 18.05 9.26 -14.67
N LYS A 65 17.69 10.53 -14.82
CA LYS A 65 17.41 11.15 -16.11
C LYS A 65 18.66 11.03 -16.97
N GLY A 66 18.55 10.25 -18.05
CA GLY A 66 19.44 10.21 -19.21
C GLY A 66 20.93 10.40 -18.93
N PHE A 67 21.69 9.31 -18.86
CA PHE A 67 23.10 9.37 -19.22
C PHE A 67 23.14 9.62 -20.73
N VAL A 68 23.21 10.89 -21.12
CA VAL A 68 23.54 11.28 -22.48
C VAL A 68 25.03 10.95 -22.63
N THR A 69 25.35 9.86 -23.32
CA THR A 69 26.69 9.70 -23.87
C THR A 69 26.84 10.77 -24.94
N ASP A 70 27.52 11.84 -24.57
CA ASP A 70 28.04 12.82 -25.51
C ASP A 70 28.96 12.10 -26.51
N GLU A 71 28.67 12.39 -27.76
CA GLU A 71 29.27 11.91 -29.00
C GLU A 71 30.80 12.09 -28.99
N LYS A 72 31.55 11.00 -29.21
CA LYS A 72 32.99 11.12 -29.49
C LYS A 72 33.17 11.38 -30.99
N ILE A 73 33.60 12.60 -31.31
CA ILE A 73 34.22 13.03 -32.58
C ILE A 73 35.53 12.25 -32.81
#